data_AF-A0A381ZXJ2-F1
#
_entry.id   AF-A0A381ZXJ2-F1
#
_cell.length_a   1.000
_cell.length_b   1.000
_cell.length_c   1.000
_cell.angle_alpha   90.00
_cell.angle_beta   90.00
_cell.angle_gamma   90.00
#
_symmetry.space_group_name_H-M   'P 1'
#
loop_
_entity.id
_entity.type
_entity.pdbx_description
1 polymer ?
#
loop_
_entity_poly.entity_id
_entity_poly.type
_entity_poly.pdbx_seq_one_letter_code
_entity_poly.pdbx_strand_id
1 'polypeptide(L)'
;MKKSFGKWLRHQRNEKKMSQRSLASDADINWTYLSKVENSVPGFSSLSEKTLKNMAKSLKADPDEMITRAGKIPSDVQQALVDDFSLVKEIRARKKVTRRRKKKDPKGSTGGSQ
;
A
#
# COMPACT_ATOMS: atom_id res chain seq x y z
N MET A 1 9.82 -1.91 -10.50
CA MET A 1 10.01 -2.37 -9.11
C MET A 1 8.88 -1.85 -8.23
N LYS A 2 8.21 -2.69 -7.44
CA LYS A 2 7.21 -2.22 -6.47
C LYS A 2 7.96 -1.42 -5.40
N LYS A 3 7.74 -0.10 -5.29
CA LYS A 3 8.33 0.70 -4.20
C LYS A 3 7.91 0.09 -2.86
N SER A 4 8.84 -0.14 -1.94
CA SER A 4 8.51 -0.68 -0.61
C SER A 4 7.58 0.28 0.13
N PHE A 5 6.70 -0.26 0.96
CA PHE A 5 5.81 0.53 1.81
C PHE A 5 6.56 1.62 2.58
N GLY A 6 7.68 1.26 3.22
CA GLY A 6 8.51 2.20 3.97
C GLY A 6 9.01 3.38 3.15
N LYS A 7 9.52 3.13 1.93
CA LYS A 7 9.98 4.19 1.03
C LYS A 7 8.83 5.10 0.58
N TRP A 8 7.66 4.52 0.32
CA TRP A 8 6.46 5.29 -0.02
C TRP A 8 5.99 6.14 1.18
N LEU A 9 5.95 5.58 2.39
CA LEU A 9 5.55 6.29 3.61
C LEU A 9 6.49 7.46 3.90
N ARG A 10 7.81 7.24 3.80
CA ARG A 10 8.82 8.31 3.93
C ARG A 10 8.61 9.44 2.92
N HIS A 11 8.27 9.09 1.68
CA HIS A 11 7.97 10.09 0.66
C HIS A 11 6.72 10.89 1.04
N GLN A 12 5.60 10.24 1.40
CA GLN A 12 4.40 10.93 1.86
C GLN A 12 4.68 11.86 3.05
N ARG A 13 5.45 11.39 4.04
CA ARG A 13 5.85 12.20 5.20
C ARG A 13 6.65 13.45 4.80
N ASN A 14 7.60 13.30 3.89
CA ASN A 14 8.43 14.41 3.41
C ASN A 14 7.61 15.42 2.59
N GLU A 15 6.66 14.99 1.76
CA GLU A 15 5.74 15.88 1.03
C GLU A 15 4.92 16.74 1.99
N LYS A 16 4.55 16.20 3.16
CA LYS A 16 3.87 16.94 4.23
C LYS A 16 4.82 17.70 5.16
N LYS A 17 6.13 17.70 4.88
CA LYS A 17 7.18 18.34 5.70
C LYS A 17 7.14 17.92 7.18
N MET A 18 6.67 16.70 7.46
CA MET A 18 6.57 16.19 8.82
C MET A 18 7.88 15.53 9.26
N SER A 19 8.28 15.71 10.51
CA SER A 19 9.37 14.92 11.10
C SER A 19 8.90 13.51 11.44
N GLN A 20 9.83 12.56 11.58
CA GLN A 20 9.48 11.21 12.06
C GLN A 20 8.85 11.26 13.45
N ARG A 21 9.31 12.15 14.33
CA ARG A 21 8.73 12.31 15.68
C ARG A 21 7.27 12.77 15.62
N SER A 22 6.97 13.75 14.76
CA SER A 22 5.60 14.25 14.58
C SER A 22 4.67 13.17 14.04
N LEU A 23 5.04 12.49 12.95
CA LEU A 23 4.19 11.42 12.40
C LEU A 23 4.04 10.24 13.37
N ALA A 24 5.11 9.87 14.09
CA ALA A 24 5.06 8.79 15.06
C ALA A 24 4.14 9.12 16.25
N SER A 25 4.17 10.37 16.73
CA SER A 25 3.25 10.86 17.77
C SER A 25 1.80 10.76 17.32
N ASP A 26 1.47 11.26 16.13
CA ASP A 26 0.10 11.21 15.59
C ASP A 26 -0.37 9.76 15.35
N ALA A 27 0.56 8.89 14.95
CA ALA A 27 0.32 7.49 14.69
C ALA A 27 0.31 6.61 15.95
N ASP A 28 0.53 7.19 17.13
CA ASP A 28 0.54 6.48 18.42
C ASP A 28 1.60 5.35 18.45
N ILE A 29 2.81 5.65 17.95
CA ILE A 29 3.95 4.70 17.95
C ILE A 29 5.27 5.39 18.32
N ASN A 30 6.28 4.58 18.67
CA ASN A 30 7.63 5.10 18.89
C ASN A 30 8.29 5.54 17.57
N TRP A 31 8.95 6.70 17.56
CA TRP A 31 9.63 7.23 16.37
C TRP A 31 10.74 6.31 15.84
N THR A 32 11.40 5.53 16.70
CA THR A 32 12.39 4.53 16.28
C THR A 32 11.74 3.39 15.51
N TYR A 33 10.52 3.00 15.87
CA TYR A 33 9.73 2.02 15.13
C TYR A 33 9.36 2.56 13.75
N LEU A 34 8.85 3.80 13.68
CA LEU A 34 8.58 4.46 12.40
C LEU A 34 9.84 4.55 11.52
N SER A 35 11.00 4.88 12.10
CA SER A 35 12.25 4.92 11.34
C SER A 35 12.62 3.57 10.74
N LYS A 36 12.44 2.47 11.50
CA LYS A 36 12.67 1.11 10.99
C LYS A 36 11.68 0.75 9.88
N VAL A 37 10.40 1.13 10.01
CA VAL A 37 9.37 0.97 8.97
C VAL A 37 9.80 1.69 7.69
N GLU A 38 10.14 2.98 7.78
CA GLU A 38 10.51 3.82 6.63
C GLU A 38 11.77 3.30 5.91
N ASN A 39 12.73 2.78 6.66
CA ASN A 39 13.95 2.19 6.14
C ASN A 39 13.78 0.73 5.66
N SER A 40 12.57 0.18 5.72
CA SER A 40 12.26 -1.20 5.30
C SER A 40 13.10 -2.25 6.04
N VAL A 41 13.37 -2.02 7.33
CA VAL A 41 14.09 -2.98 8.17
C VAL A 41 13.25 -4.26 8.28
N PRO A 42 13.82 -5.46 7.98
CA PRO A 42 13.09 -6.72 8.10
C PRO A 42 12.48 -6.92 9.49
N GLY A 43 11.23 -7.38 9.54
CA GLY A 43 10.48 -7.57 10.81
C GLY A 43 9.77 -6.32 11.34
N PHE A 44 10.01 -5.13 10.78
CA PHE A 44 9.42 -3.85 11.25
C PHE A 44 8.38 -3.28 10.28
N SER A 45 7.52 -4.12 9.68
CA SER A 45 6.47 -3.69 8.74
C SER A 45 5.05 -3.92 9.25
N SER A 46 4.88 -4.59 10.40
CA SER A 46 3.56 -4.93 10.93
C SER A 46 2.98 -3.82 11.80
N LEU A 47 2.42 -2.78 11.16
CA LEU A 47 1.66 -1.72 11.84
C LEU A 47 0.20 -2.14 12.06
N SER A 48 -0.40 -1.79 13.19
CA SER A 48 -1.83 -2.04 13.41
C SER A 48 -2.69 -1.25 12.39
N GLU A 49 -3.93 -1.70 12.13
CA GLU A 49 -4.85 -0.95 11.25
C GLU A 49 -5.16 0.44 11.84
N LYS A 50 -5.35 0.54 13.16
CA LYS A 50 -5.51 1.82 13.87
C LYS A 50 -4.34 2.78 13.57
N THR A 51 -3.11 2.28 13.72
CA THR A 51 -1.88 3.04 13.43
C THR A 51 -1.85 3.50 11.96
N LEU A 52 -2.18 2.61 11.02
CA LEU A 52 -2.22 2.94 9.59
C LEU A 52 -3.28 4.01 9.28
N LYS A 53 -4.48 3.91 9.86
CA LYS A 53 -5.54 4.93 9.72
C LYS A 53 -5.11 6.27 10.29
N ASN A 54 -4.45 6.30 11.45
CA ASN A 54 -3.90 7.52 12.03
C ASN A 54 -2.83 8.16 11.13
N MET A 55 -1.90 7.35 10.60
CA MET A 55 -0.91 7.83 9.63
C MET A 55 -1.57 8.41 8.38
N ALA A 56 -2.57 7.74 7.81
CA ALA A 56 -3.30 8.21 6.64
C ALA A 56 -3.97 9.56 6.91
N LYS A 57 -4.63 9.70 8.07
CA LYS A 57 -5.24 10.96 8.50
C LYS A 57 -4.23 12.10 8.59
N SER A 58 -3.11 11.91 9.30
CA SER A 58 -2.08 12.94 9.44
C SER A 58 -1.42 13.32 8.13
N LEU A 59 -1.17 12.32 7.27
CA LEU A 59 -0.57 12.54 5.96
C LEU A 59 -1.56 12.99 4.89
N LYS A 60 -2.86 13.13 5.23
CA LYS A 60 -3.94 13.40 4.27
C LYS A 60 -3.87 12.44 3.07
N ALA A 61 -3.60 11.18 3.34
CA ALA A 61 -3.52 10.10 2.36
C ALA A 61 -4.78 9.23 2.43
N ASP A 62 -5.02 8.48 1.37
CA ASP A 62 -6.13 7.52 1.35
C ASP A 62 -5.86 6.36 2.34
N PRO A 63 -6.80 6.04 3.26
CA PRO A 63 -6.59 5.00 4.26
C PRO A 63 -6.53 3.59 3.63
N ASP A 64 -7.27 3.33 2.56
CA ASP A 64 -7.26 2.03 1.89
C ASP A 64 -5.93 1.84 1.15
N GLU A 65 -5.42 2.88 0.50
CA GLU A 65 -4.08 2.85 -0.10
C GLU A 65 -2.99 2.61 0.97
N MET A 66 -3.08 3.28 2.12
CA MET A 66 -2.15 3.10 3.24
C MET A 66 -2.14 1.65 3.74
N ILE A 67 -3.31 1.10 4.02
CA ILE A 67 -3.49 -0.27 4.55
C ILE A 67 -3.04 -1.31 3.53
N THR A 68 -3.45 -1.16 2.28
CA THR A 68 -3.13 -2.13 1.21
C THR A 68 -1.66 -2.09 0.81
N ARG A 69 -1.00 -0.92 0.82
CA ARG A 69 0.46 -0.83 0.62
C ARG A 69 1.25 -1.46 1.76
N ALA A 70 0.74 -1.41 2.99
CA ALA A 70 1.29 -2.14 4.13
C ALA A 70 1.07 -3.67 4.04
N GLY A 71 0.39 -4.15 2.99
CA GLY A 71 0.14 -5.57 2.77
C GLY A 71 -1.05 -6.13 3.55
N LYS A 72 -1.95 -5.25 4.02
CA LYS A 72 -3.14 -5.62 4.80
C LYS A 72 -4.41 -5.37 3.99
N ILE A 73 -5.51 -5.95 4.44
CA ILE A 73 -6.86 -5.67 3.94
C ILE A 73 -7.58 -4.90 5.07
N PRO A 74 -8.31 -3.81 4.79
CA PRO A 74 -9.16 -3.18 5.79
C PRO A 74 -10.11 -4.20 6.44
N SER A 75 -10.24 -4.15 7.77
CA SER A 75 -11.03 -5.14 8.53
C SER A 75 -12.49 -5.25 8.11
N ASP A 76 -13.12 -4.13 7.75
CA ASP A 76 -14.48 -4.07 7.21
C ASP A 76 -14.59 -4.75 5.84
N VAL A 77 -13.61 -4.52 4.95
CA VAL A 77 -13.53 -5.22 3.67
C VAL A 77 -13.28 -6.72 3.86
N GLN A 78 -12.43 -7.09 4.82
CA GLN A 78 -12.20 -8.49 5.16
C GLN A 78 -13.50 -9.15 5.63
N GLN A 79 -14.27 -8.49 6.49
CA GLN A 79 -15.56 -9.00 6.97
C GLN A 79 -16.55 -9.15 5.82
N ALA A 80 -16.68 -8.15 4.94
CA ALA A 80 -17.54 -8.24 3.77
C ALA A 80 -17.20 -9.44 2.86
N LEU A 81 -15.92 -9.77 2.70
CA LEU A 81 -15.49 -10.94 1.92
C LEU A 81 -15.83 -12.28 2.59
N VAL A 82 -15.90 -12.30 3.92
CA VAL A 82 -16.31 -13.48 4.70
C VAL A 82 -17.83 -13.66 4.63
N ASP A 83 -18.58 -12.56 4.76
CA ASP A 83 -20.04 -12.56 4.77
C ASP A 83 -20.61 -12.85 3.37
N ASP A 84 -19.96 -12.35 2.32
CA ASP A 84 -20.34 -12.60 0.94
C ASP A 84 -19.17 -13.13 0.10
N PHE A 85 -19.08 -14.46 0.01
CA PHE A 85 -18.08 -15.14 -0.82
C PHE A 85 -18.22 -14.84 -2.33
N SER A 86 -19.35 -14.30 -2.79
CA SER A 86 -19.53 -13.89 -4.19
C SER A 86 -18.53 -12.79 -4.57
N LEU A 87 -18.21 -11.87 -3.64
CA LEU A 87 -17.21 -10.83 -3.81
C LEU A 87 -15.81 -11.42 -4.07
N VAL A 88 -15.47 -12.54 -3.43
CA VAL A 88 -14.22 -13.27 -3.71
C VAL A 88 -14.19 -13.79 -5.15
N LYS A 89 -15.32 -14.31 -5.66
CA LYS A 89 -15.43 -14.76 -7.06
C LYS A 89 -15.28 -13.58 -8.02
N GLU A 90 -15.89 -12.44 -7.74
CA GLU A 90 -15.76 -11.24 -8.54
C GLU A 90 -14.32 -10.75 -8.64
N ILE A 91 -13.62 -10.64 -7.49
CA ILE A 91 -12.21 -10.22 -7.45
C ILE A 91 -11.35 -11.17 -8.31
N ARG A 92 -11.58 -12.49 -8.21
CA ARG A 92 -10.89 -13.50 -9.02
C ARG A 92 -11.19 -13.33 -10.52
N ALA A 93 -12.43 -13.04 -10.90
CA ALA A 93 -12.82 -12.79 -12.29
C ALA A 93 -12.13 -11.54 -12.86
N ARG A 94 -12.13 -10.43 -12.11
CA ARG A 94 -11.43 -9.18 -12.49
C ARG A 94 -9.92 -9.42 -12.70
N LYS A 95 -9.28 -10.26 -11.87
CA LYS A 95 -7.86 -10.64 -12.03
C LYS A 95 -7.59 -11.43 -13.32
N LYS A 96 -8.52 -12.28 -13.76
CA LYS A 96 -8.40 -13.03 -15.04
C LYS A 96 -8.48 -12.08 -16.23
N VAL A 97 -9.37 -11.10 -16.19
CA VAL A 97 -9.53 -10.09 -17.25
C VAL A 97 -8.28 -9.21 -17.40
N THR A 98 -7.74 -8.71 -16.29
CA THR A 98 -6.51 -7.88 -16.30
C THR A 98 -5.29 -8.64 -16.83
N ARG A 99 -5.19 -9.95 -16.57
CA ARG A 99 -4.15 -10.82 -17.16
C ARG A 99 -4.32 -11.07 -18.65
N ARG A 100 -5.57 -11.24 -19.11
CA ARG A 100 -5.89 -11.41 -20.54
C ARG A 100 -5.55 -10.15 -21.35
N ARG A 101 -5.82 -8.95 -20.82
CA ARG A 101 -5.42 -7.68 -21.44
C ARG A 101 -3.90 -7.56 -21.58
N LYS A 102 -3.14 -7.79 -20.50
CA LYS A 102 -1.66 -7.74 -20.56
C LYS A 102 -1.01 -8.74 -21.54
N LYS A 103 -1.68 -9.84 -21.91
CA LYS A 103 -1.18 -10.80 -22.90
C LYS A 103 -1.49 -10.40 -24.35
N LYS A 104 -2.46 -9.52 -24.60
CA LYS A 104 -2.88 -9.11 -25.95
C LYS A 104 -2.11 -7.91 -26.51
N ASP A 105 -1.25 -7.28 -25.71
CA ASP A 105 -0.31 -6.25 -26.19
C ASP A 105 1.12 -6.82 -26.36
N PRO A 106 1.41 -7.55 -27.45
CA PRO A 106 2.76 -7.59 -28.00
C PRO A 106 2.73 -6.82 -29.33
N LYS A 107 3.18 -5.55 -29.36
CA LYS A 107 3.81 -4.93 -30.54
C LYS A 107 4.28 -3.49 -30.29
N GLY A 108 5.59 -3.32 -30.22
CA GLY A 108 6.37 -2.62 -31.26
C GLY A 108 7.57 -3.53 -31.53
N SER A 109 7.86 -4.09 -32.71
CA SER A 109 7.76 -3.56 -34.06
C SER A 109 8.32 -2.15 -34.19
N THR A 110 9.62 -2.02 -33.99
CA THR A 110 10.45 -1.14 -34.82
C THR A 110 11.36 -2.06 -35.63
N GLY A 111 10.99 -2.27 -36.89
CA GLY A 111 11.91 -2.79 -37.89
C GLY A 111 12.78 -1.68 -38.46
N GLY A 112 13.91 -2.10 -39.02
CA GLY A 112 14.46 -1.54 -40.26
C GLY A 112 15.41 -0.35 -40.17
N SER A 113 16.59 -0.57 -40.76
CA SER A 113 17.50 0.41 -41.40
C SER A 113 18.42 1.17 -40.42
N GLN A 114 19.76 1.17 -40.55
CA GLN A 114 20.69 0.88 -41.66
C GLN A 114 21.87 0.02 -41.18
#